data_AF-A0A7M1LHZ7-F1
#
_entry.id   AF-A0A7M1LHZ7-F1
#
_cell.length_a   1.000
_cell.length_b   1.000
_cell.length_c   1.000
_cell.angle_alpha   90.00
_cell.angle_beta   90.00
_cell.angle_gamma   90.00
#
_symmetry.space_group_name_H-M   'P 1'
#
loop_
_entity.id
_entity.type
_entity.pdbx_description
1 polymer ?
#
loop_
_entity_poly.entity_id
_entity_poly.type
_entity_poly.pdbx_seq_one_letter_code
_entity_poly.pdbx_strand_id
1 'polypeptide(L)'
;MVLIKQIFKSMLFMSIMLNFSFSDEIKQNIVIQEENLIRQVDELCEAIVADDYYKVKAMLNKNPNLVNFNTNNILSPLYVATLSFIEKNINNIENKNILNLLLLNGANPNEYIKVENQGEVFKFSYPAQILKSNTDFQNKINLLRIFEKYGLDLNNTAIISDDDPIYLPAFIIVYDNKDDAKFKIFDYFSKKRVNPEKALSYIIFLDMGIKVNEYFKNKEFDKLYDYIKEDEYLNLRDKYEKYFISAFSNYKIDDFKFDEILDIIIFFVTTKDEKILELLFKNGFINDKIKIGIKEFCDQENLNLGEYYGW
;
A
#
# COMPACT_ATOMS: atom_id res chain seq x y z
N MET A 1 51.41 -43.32 31.58
CA MET A 1 50.07 -42.71 31.71
C MET A 1 50.09 -41.16 31.70
N VAL A 2 51.14 -40.50 32.22
CA VAL A 2 51.26 -39.02 32.25
C VAL A 2 51.51 -38.41 30.85
N LEU A 3 52.38 -39.02 30.03
CA LEU A 3 52.75 -38.52 28.70
C LEU A 3 51.56 -38.49 27.72
N ILE A 4 50.76 -39.56 27.66
CA ILE A 4 49.57 -39.66 26.80
C ILE A 4 48.54 -38.58 27.16
N LYS A 5 48.37 -38.28 28.46
CA LYS A 5 47.47 -37.19 28.91
C LYS A 5 47.98 -35.81 28.49
N GLN A 6 49.29 -35.59 28.45
CA GLN A 6 49.87 -34.33 27.98
C GLN A 6 49.74 -34.18 26.46
N ILE A 7 50.00 -35.25 25.69
CA ILE A 7 49.81 -35.25 24.23
C ILE A 7 48.35 -34.98 23.87
N PHE A 8 47.40 -35.64 24.55
CA PHE A 8 45.98 -35.43 24.32
C PHE A 8 45.53 -33.99 24.64
N LYS A 9 46.03 -33.39 25.74
CA LYS A 9 45.77 -31.98 26.06
C LYS A 9 46.32 -31.05 24.97
N SER A 10 47.54 -31.27 24.50
CA SER A 10 48.13 -30.44 23.44
C SER A 10 47.37 -30.57 22.12
N MET A 11 46.92 -31.77 21.74
CA MET A 11 46.06 -31.98 20.57
C MET A 11 44.71 -31.29 20.72
N LEU A 12 44.08 -31.37 21.89
CA LEU A 12 42.82 -30.68 22.18
C LEU A 12 42.99 -29.15 22.08
N PHE A 13 44.04 -28.58 22.69
CA PHE A 13 44.30 -27.14 22.61
C PHE A 13 44.61 -26.68 21.17
N MET A 14 45.39 -27.44 20.39
CA MET A 14 45.60 -27.14 18.97
C MET A 14 44.30 -27.21 18.17
N SER A 15 43.44 -28.21 18.40
CA SER A 15 42.16 -28.32 17.70
C SER A 15 41.19 -27.18 18.03
N ILE A 16 41.18 -26.72 19.28
CA ILE A 16 40.36 -25.58 19.73
C ILE A 16 40.92 -24.27 19.14
N MET A 17 42.23 -24.06 19.19
CA MET A 17 42.87 -22.87 18.61
C MET A 17 42.66 -22.79 17.09
N LEU A 18 42.81 -23.91 16.37
CA LEU A 18 42.50 -23.97 14.94
C LEU A 18 41.04 -23.63 14.65
N ASN A 19 40.08 -24.18 15.41
CA ASN A 19 38.66 -23.84 15.24
C ASN A 19 38.36 -22.35 15.49
N PHE A 20 39.02 -21.72 16.46
CA PHE A 20 38.89 -20.27 16.69
C PHE A 20 39.53 -19.46 15.56
N SER A 21 40.73 -19.82 15.09
CA SER A 21 41.38 -19.16 13.96
C SER A 21 40.56 -19.28 12.67
N PHE A 22 39.99 -20.46 12.38
CA PHE A 22 39.08 -20.64 11.25
C PHE A 22 37.78 -19.86 11.42
N SER A 23 37.21 -19.81 12.62
CA SER A 23 36.03 -18.97 12.90
C SER A 23 36.31 -17.50 12.64
N ASP A 24 37.46 -16.99 13.07
CA ASP A 24 37.83 -15.58 12.89
C ASP A 24 38.17 -15.26 11.43
N GLU A 25 38.85 -16.16 10.70
CA GLU A 25 39.08 -16.04 9.25
C GLU A 25 37.78 -16.10 8.45
N ILE A 26 36.84 -16.99 8.82
CA ILE A 26 35.50 -17.06 8.19
C ILE A 26 34.75 -15.76 8.43
N LYS A 27 34.75 -15.23 9.67
CA LYS A 27 34.12 -13.93 9.98
C LYS A 27 34.76 -12.78 9.20
N GLN A 28 36.09 -12.71 9.13
CA GLN A 28 36.77 -11.67 8.34
C GLN A 28 36.47 -11.78 6.85
N ASN A 29 36.44 -12.98 6.29
CA ASN A 29 36.08 -13.19 4.88
C ASN A 29 34.62 -12.80 4.59
N ILE A 30 33.69 -13.07 5.51
CA ILE A 30 32.29 -12.63 5.39
C ILE A 30 32.21 -11.11 5.39
N VAL A 31 32.90 -10.43 6.31
CA VAL A 31 32.93 -8.95 6.37
C VAL A 31 33.48 -8.34 5.07
N ILE A 32 34.58 -8.87 4.53
CA ILE A 32 35.17 -8.38 3.27
C ILE A 32 34.22 -8.65 2.07
N GLN A 33 33.49 -9.76 2.07
CA GLN A 33 32.51 -10.07 1.02
C GLN A 33 31.30 -9.13 1.10
N GLU A 34 30.80 -8.84 2.31
CA GLU A 34 29.73 -7.88 2.54
C GLU A 34 30.15 -6.47 2.09
N GLU A 35 31.32 -5.98 2.52
CA GLU A 35 31.84 -4.67 2.10
C GLU A 35 32.00 -4.54 0.58
N ASN A 36 32.46 -5.61 -0.08
CA ASN A 36 32.58 -5.66 -1.54
C ASN A 36 31.22 -5.64 -2.25
N LEU A 37 30.20 -6.26 -1.66
CA LEU A 37 28.85 -6.27 -2.20
C LEU A 37 28.18 -4.90 -2.04
N ILE A 38 28.34 -4.29 -0.86
CA ILE A 38 27.89 -2.92 -0.56
C ILE A 38 28.42 -1.94 -1.63
N ARG A 39 29.73 -1.95 -1.86
CA ARG A 39 30.37 -1.07 -2.87
C ARG A 39 29.82 -1.29 -4.29
N GLN A 40 29.53 -2.54 -4.67
CA GLN A 40 28.95 -2.84 -5.99
C GLN A 40 27.53 -2.31 -6.13
N VAL A 41 26.76 -2.31 -5.04
CA VAL A 41 25.39 -1.80 -5.03
C VAL A 41 25.39 -0.27 -5.04
N ASP A 42 26.30 0.37 -4.31
CA ASP A 42 26.50 1.82 -4.38
C ASP A 42 26.88 2.26 -5.81
N GLU A 43 27.84 1.58 -6.44
CA GLU A 43 28.21 1.87 -7.83
C GLU A 43 27.06 1.64 -8.81
N LEU A 44 26.22 0.62 -8.56
CA LEU A 44 25.02 0.37 -9.36
C LEU A 44 24.01 1.51 -9.19
N CYS A 45 23.78 1.97 -7.96
CA CYS A 45 22.90 3.09 -7.65
C CYS A 45 23.41 4.41 -8.25
N GLU A 46 24.72 4.67 -8.22
CA GLU A 46 25.33 5.81 -8.92
C GLU A 46 25.12 5.75 -10.43
N ALA A 47 25.26 4.57 -11.04
CA ALA A 47 25.01 4.37 -12.47
C ALA A 47 23.53 4.60 -12.83
N ILE A 48 22.61 4.18 -11.96
CA ILE A 48 21.17 4.44 -12.09
C ILE A 48 20.91 5.96 -12.05
N VAL A 49 21.47 6.67 -11.06
CA VAL A 49 21.34 8.13 -10.93
C VAL A 49 22.03 8.87 -12.07
N ALA A 50 23.03 8.28 -12.72
CA ALA A 50 23.67 8.85 -13.91
C ALA A 50 22.92 8.55 -15.23
N ASP A 51 21.82 7.79 -15.18
CA ASP A 51 21.07 7.29 -16.34
C ASP A 51 21.95 6.43 -17.29
N ASP A 52 23.01 5.79 -16.76
CA ASP A 52 23.97 4.99 -17.54
C ASP A 52 23.48 3.54 -17.71
N TYR A 53 22.53 3.37 -18.65
CA TYR A 53 21.93 2.07 -18.96
C TYR A 53 22.96 0.98 -19.27
N TYR A 54 24.02 1.30 -20.02
CA TYR A 54 25.02 0.31 -20.41
C TYR A 54 25.86 -0.15 -19.23
N LYS A 55 26.25 0.76 -18.34
CA LYS A 55 26.94 0.39 -17.10
C LYS A 55 26.05 -0.44 -16.19
N VAL A 56 24.80 -0.04 -15.96
CA VAL A 56 23.82 -0.83 -15.19
C VAL A 56 23.70 -2.24 -15.77
N LYS A 57 23.50 -2.36 -17.08
CA LYS A 57 23.41 -3.66 -17.76
C LYS A 57 24.67 -4.51 -17.61
N ALA A 58 25.86 -3.92 -17.74
CA ALA A 58 27.11 -4.64 -17.58
C ALA A 58 27.29 -5.19 -16.15
N MET A 59 26.92 -4.39 -15.14
CA MET A 59 26.98 -4.79 -13.73
C MET A 59 26.00 -5.94 -13.42
N LEU A 60 24.76 -5.84 -13.89
CA LEU A 60 23.75 -6.88 -13.68
C LEU A 60 24.06 -8.17 -14.44
N ASN A 61 24.63 -8.09 -15.64
CA ASN A 61 25.10 -9.29 -16.36
C ASN A 61 26.21 -10.02 -15.59
N LYS A 62 27.07 -9.28 -14.87
CA LYS A 62 28.15 -9.85 -14.07
C LYS A 62 27.64 -10.43 -12.76
N ASN A 63 26.70 -9.74 -12.10
CA ASN A 63 26.12 -10.16 -10.84
C ASN A 63 24.63 -9.78 -10.76
N PRO A 64 23.71 -10.65 -11.20
CA PRO A 64 22.28 -10.37 -11.21
C PRO A 64 21.69 -10.15 -9.81
N ASN A 65 22.28 -10.74 -8.78
CA ASN A 65 21.77 -10.69 -7.40
C ASN A 65 21.87 -9.28 -6.77
N LEU A 66 22.62 -8.36 -7.40
CA LEU A 66 22.71 -6.97 -6.94
C LEU A 66 21.34 -6.29 -6.84
N VAL A 67 20.38 -6.66 -7.69
CA VAL A 67 19.06 -6.00 -7.75
C VAL A 67 18.23 -6.12 -6.47
N ASN A 68 18.48 -7.15 -5.66
CA ASN A 68 17.72 -7.43 -4.43
C ASN A 68 18.54 -7.13 -3.17
N PHE A 69 19.73 -6.57 -3.30
CA PHE A 69 20.53 -6.24 -2.14
C PHE A 69 20.00 -4.97 -1.48
N ASN A 70 19.44 -5.14 -0.28
CA ASN A 70 19.04 -4.08 0.61
C ASN A 70 19.67 -4.33 1.99
N THR A 71 20.09 -3.26 2.66
CA THR A 71 20.43 -3.32 4.09
C THR A 71 19.92 -2.04 4.74
N ASN A 72 19.94 -1.94 6.07
CA ASN A 72 19.44 -0.75 6.77
C ASN A 72 20.14 0.56 6.34
N ASN A 73 21.33 0.49 5.74
CA ASN A 73 22.12 1.65 5.32
C ASN A 73 22.16 1.86 3.79
N ILE A 74 21.59 0.95 3.00
CA ILE A 74 21.72 0.96 1.53
C ILE A 74 20.35 0.91 0.90
N LEU A 75 20.09 1.91 0.06
CA LEU A 75 18.88 1.98 -0.74
C LEU A 75 18.87 0.87 -1.78
N SER A 76 17.74 0.17 -1.90
CA SER A 76 17.54 -0.83 -2.94
C SER A 76 17.72 -0.20 -4.33
N PRO A 77 18.39 -0.86 -5.30
CA PRO A 77 18.51 -0.35 -6.66
C PRO A 77 17.17 -0.02 -7.32
N LEU A 78 16.13 -0.82 -7.06
CA LEU A 78 14.79 -0.58 -7.59
C LEU A 78 14.18 0.70 -6.99
N TYR A 79 14.47 1.00 -5.71
CA TYR A 79 14.08 2.26 -5.08
C TYR A 79 14.74 3.47 -5.72
N VAL A 80 16.07 3.43 -5.89
CA VAL A 80 16.82 4.51 -6.52
C VAL A 80 16.34 4.76 -7.95
N ALA A 81 16.06 3.70 -8.72
CA ALA A 81 15.52 3.82 -10.07
C ALA A 81 14.10 4.40 -10.08
N THR A 82 13.26 4.05 -9.11
CA THR A 82 11.90 4.59 -8.97
C THR A 82 11.95 6.09 -8.67
N LEU A 83 12.81 6.52 -7.73
CA LEU A 83 13.01 7.94 -7.43
C LEU A 83 13.57 8.71 -8.62
N SER A 84 14.61 8.17 -9.26
CA SER A 84 15.23 8.80 -10.44
C SER A 84 14.22 9.00 -11.57
N PHE A 85 13.33 8.03 -11.79
CA PHE A 85 12.23 8.16 -12.74
C PHE A 85 11.23 9.26 -12.35
N ILE A 86 10.88 9.35 -11.06
CA ILE A 86 9.97 10.37 -10.53
C ILE A 86 10.54 11.79 -10.71
N GLU A 87 11.84 11.96 -10.43
CA GLU A 87 12.52 13.27 -10.44
C GLU A 87 12.87 13.77 -11.85
N LYS A 88 13.29 12.87 -12.74
CA LYS A 88 13.90 13.24 -14.03
C LYS A 88 12.98 13.19 -15.24
N ASN A 89 11.66 13.12 -15.03
CA ASN A 89 10.62 13.06 -16.06
C ASN A 89 10.51 11.71 -16.80
N ILE A 90 9.26 11.24 -16.93
CA ILE A 90 8.85 9.94 -17.52
C ILE A 90 9.27 9.73 -18.98
N ASN A 91 9.49 10.82 -19.72
CA ASN A 91 9.88 10.74 -21.13
C ASN A 91 11.36 10.38 -21.31
N ASN A 92 12.14 10.30 -20.21
CA ASN A 92 13.48 9.76 -20.25
C ASN A 92 13.42 8.24 -20.48
N ILE A 93 13.63 7.84 -21.73
CA ILE A 93 13.62 6.44 -22.18
C ILE A 93 14.66 5.61 -21.40
N GLU A 94 15.81 6.20 -21.05
CA GLU A 94 16.87 5.48 -20.34
C GLU A 94 16.42 5.08 -18.93
N ASN A 95 15.75 5.97 -18.19
CA ASN A 95 15.28 5.66 -16.84
C ASN A 95 14.22 4.56 -16.85
N LYS A 96 13.32 4.60 -17.84
CA LYS A 96 12.36 3.53 -18.07
C LYS A 96 13.06 2.21 -18.44
N ASN A 97 14.12 2.24 -19.23
CA ASN A 97 14.88 1.06 -19.62
C ASN A 97 15.63 0.46 -18.42
N ILE A 98 16.23 1.29 -17.57
CA ILE A 98 16.89 0.87 -16.33
C ILE A 98 15.88 0.24 -15.37
N LEU A 99 14.73 0.86 -15.16
CA LEU A 99 13.66 0.30 -14.32
C LEU A 99 13.19 -1.08 -14.83
N ASN A 100 12.91 -1.18 -16.13
CA ASN A 100 12.55 -2.46 -16.76
C ASN A 100 13.66 -3.51 -16.60
N LEU A 101 14.91 -3.10 -16.75
CA LEU A 101 16.07 -3.98 -16.64
C LEU A 101 16.20 -4.54 -15.22
N LEU A 102 16.02 -3.71 -14.18
CA LEU A 102 16.05 -4.17 -12.79
C LEU A 102 14.94 -5.18 -12.51
N LEU A 103 13.70 -4.87 -12.92
CA LEU A 103 12.55 -5.77 -12.75
C LEU A 103 12.71 -7.07 -13.54
N LEU A 104 13.25 -7.02 -14.75
CA LEU A 104 13.59 -8.21 -15.56
C LEU A 104 14.66 -9.09 -14.89
N ASN A 105 15.59 -8.49 -14.14
CA ASN A 105 16.62 -9.22 -13.40
C ASN A 105 16.14 -9.71 -12.03
N GLY A 106 14.85 -9.61 -11.73
CA GLY A 106 14.24 -10.20 -10.54
C GLY A 106 14.18 -9.28 -9.32
N ALA A 107 14.27 -7.96 -9.51
CA ALA A 107 13.94 -7.01 -8.46
C ALA A 107 12.48 -7.19 -8.02
N ASN A 108 12.22 -7.27 -6.71
CA ASN A 108 10.88 -7.51 -6.19
C ASN A 108 10.01 -6.24 -6.16
N PRO A 109 8.97 -6.10 -7.01
CA PRO A 109 8.10 -4.92 -7.00
C PRO A 109 7.19 -4.83 -5.75
N ASN A 110 7.11 -5.90 -4.95
CA ASN A 110 6.28 -5.99 -3.74
C ASN A 110 7.07 -5.79 -2.44
N GLU A 111 8.36 -5.43 -2.54
CA GLU A 111 9.22 -5.20 -1.40
C GLU A 111 8.71 -4.04 -0.52
N TYR A 112 8.88 -4.18 0.79
CA TYR A 112 8.62 -3.13 1.77
C TYR A 112 9.94 -2.45 2.15
N ILE A 113 9.98 -1.13 1.98
CA ILE A 113 11.12 -0.32 2.39
C ILE A 113 10.82 0.29 3.76
N LYS A 114 11.75 0.08 4.69
CA LYS A 114 11.74 0.75 5.99
C LYS A 114 12.21 2.20 5.80
N VAL A 115 11.41 3.14 6.27
CA VAL A 115 11.73 4.56 6.28
C VAL A 115 11.63 5.04 7.73
N GLU A 116 12.73 5.50 8.28
CA GLU A 116 12.76 6.11 9.61
C GLU A 116 12.56 7.62 9.48
N ASN A 117 11.57 8.16 10.18
CA ASN A 117 11.30 9.59 10.20
C ASN A 117 10.99 10.03 11.63
N GLN A 118 11.79 10.94 12.18
CA GLN A 118 11.61 11.50 13.53
C GLN A 118 11.49 10.45 14.65
N GLY A 119 12.13 9.29 14.50
CA GLY A 119 12.10 8.18 15.47
C GLY A 119 10.95 7.19 15.25
N GLU A 120 10.08 7.41 14.28
CA GLU A 120 9.04 6.45 13.86
C GLU A 120 9.51 5.67 12.63
N VAL A 121 9.31 4.35 12.64
CA VAL A 121 9.66 3.47 11.52
C VAL A 121 8.40 3.13 10.71
N PHE A 122 8.37 3.59 9.47
CA PHE A 122 7.32 3.27 8.50
C PHE A 122 7.80 2.19 7.54
N LYS A 123 6.88 1.37 7.03
CA LYS A 123 7.19 0.38 5.99
C LYS A 123 6.28 0.62 4.79
N PHE A 124 6.84 1.18 3.73
CA PHE A 124 6.08 1.42 2.50
C PHE A 124 6.47 0.41 1.43
N SER A 125 5.47 -0.25 0.85
CA SER A 125 5.66 -0.96 -0.41
C SER A 125 6.01 0.02 -1.54
N TYR A 126 6.68 -0.43 -2.61
CA TYR A 126 6.97 0.42 -3.77
C TYR A 126 5.75 1.17 -4.32
N PRO A 127 4.57 0.55 -4.49
CA PRO A 127 3.37 1.26 -4.92
C PRO A 127 2.99 2.40 -3.99
N ALA A 128 3.05 2.20 -2.67
CA ALA A 128 2.71 3.24 -1.71
C ALA A 128 3.67 4.45 -1.86
N GLN A 129 4.94 4.20 -2.15
CA GLN A 129 5.92 5.26 -2.39
C GLN A 129 5.67 6.01 -3.70
N ILE A 130 5.35 5.28 -4.78
CA ILE A 130 4.90 5.87 -6.05
C ILE A 130 3.69 6.78 -5.80
N LEU A 131 2.72 6.31 -5.03
CA LEU A 131 1.50 7.05 -4.69
C LEU A 131 1.77 8.28 -3.83
N LYS A 132 2.74 8.22 -2.91
CA LYS A 132 3.15 9.35 -2.05
C LYS A 132 3.99 10.40 -2.79
N SER A 133 4.61 10.03 -3.91
CA SER A 133 5.51 10.93 -4.64
C SER A 133 4.81 12.18 -5.18
N ASN A 134 5.58 13.27 -5.33
CA ASN A 134 5.08 14.57 -5.81
C ASN A 134 4.90 14.66 -7.35
N THR A 135 4.93 13.53 -8.06
CA THR A 135 4.72 13.49 -9.51
C THR A 135 3.23 13.58 -9.87
N ASP A 136 2.92 13.87 -11.13
CA ASP A 136 1.53 13.92 -11.60
C ASP A 136 0.87 12.52 -11.63
N PHE A 137 -0.46 12.49 -11.65
CA PHE A 137 -1.20 11.23 -11.60
C PHE A 137 -0.88 10.29 -12.78
N GLN A 138 -0.61 10.83 -13.97
CA GLN A 138 -0.34 10.01 -15.15
C GLN A 138 0.98 9.26 -15.00
N ASN A 139 1.98 9.90 -14.39
CA ASN A 139 3.25 9.27 -14.04
C ASN A 139 3.08 8.19 -12.97
N LYS A 140 2.29 8.46 -11.91
CA LYS A 140 1.97 7.45 -10.88
C LYS A 140 1.35 6.20 -11.53
N ILE A 141 0.34 6.38 -12.40
CA ILE A 141 -0.30 5.25 -13.11
C ILE A 141 0.67 4.53 -14.05
N ASN A 142 1.51 5.26 -14.78
CA ASN A 142 2.48 4.63 -15.69
C ASN A 142 3.51 3.78 -14.93
N LEU A 143 3.99 4.25 -13.77
CA LEU A 143 4.87 3.47 -12.90
C LEU A 143 4.17 2.21 -12.38
N LEU A 144 2.95 2.33 -11.86
CA LEU A 144 2.17 1.18 -11.41
C LEU A 144 2.00 0.14 -12.53
N ARG A 145 1.67 0.58 -13.75
CA ARG A 145 1.56 -0.31 -14.92
C ARG A 145 2.87 -1.01 -15.28
N ILE A 146 4.01 -0.33 -15.15
CA ILE A 146 5.32 -0.96 -15.36
C ILE A 146 5.52 -2.06 -14.32
N PHE A 147 5.30 -1.75 -13.05
CA PHE A 147 5.50 -2.70 -11.95
C PHE A 147 4.54 -3.90 -12.05
N GLU A 148 3.28 -3.68 -12.43
CA GLU A 148 2.29 -4.74 -12.69
C GLU A 148 2.74 -5.73 -13.77
N LYS A 149 3.40 -5.25 -14.83
CA LYS A 149 3.96 -6.13 -15.86
C LYS A 149 4.94 -7.15 -15.29
N TYR A 150 5.58 -6.84 -14.17
CA TYR A 150 6.57 -7.67 -13.50
C TYR A 150 6.06 -8.27 -12.18
N GLY A 151 4.74 -8.38 -12.01
CA GLY A 151 4.15 -9.12 -10.88
C GLY A 151 3.90 -8.29 -9.63
N LEU A 152 3.73 -6.97 -9.77
CA LEU A 152 3.20 -6.18 -8.67
C LEU A 152 1.79 -6.65 -8.28
N ASP A 153 1.61 -6.93 -7.00
CA ASP A 153 0.29 -7.14 -6.40
C ASP A 153 -0.31 -5.78 -6.03
N LEU A 154 -1.44 -5.43 -6.63
CA LEU A 154 -2.13 -4.19 -6.29
C LEU A 154 -2.91 -4.29 -4.97
N ASN A 155 -3.14 -5.50 -4.45
CA ASN A 155 -3.68 -5.71 -3.11
C ASN A 155 -2.60 -5.61 -2.02
N ASN A 156 -1.37 -5.27 -2.40
CA ASN A 156 -0.30 -4.94 -1.47
C ASN A 156 -0.68 -3.70 -0.63
N THR A 157 0.02 -3.49 0.47
CA THR A 157 -0.37 -2.54 1.52
C THR A 157 0.77 -1.58 1.84
N ALA A 158 0.42 -0.43 2.42
CA ALA A 158 1.33 0.39 3.20
C ALA A 158 1.18 -0.03 4.67
N ILE A 159 2.29 -0.21 5.39
CA ILE A 159 2.26 -0.49 6.82
C ILE A 159 2.71 0.78 7.54
N ILE A 160 1.75 1.39 8.21
CA ILE A 160 1.91 2.65 8.93
C ILE A 160 1.74 2.29 10.40
N SER A 161 2.86 2.17 11.13
CA SER A 161 2.95 1.55 12.47
C SER A 161 2.69 0.04 12.49
N ASP A 162 3.02 -0.61 13.60
CA ASP A 162 3.18 -2.08 13.67
C ASP A 162 1.87 -2.88 13.48
N ASP A 163 0.68 -2.28 13.42
CA ASP A 163 -0.57 -3.04 13.62
C ASP A 163 -1.69 -2.89 12.57
N ASP A 164 -1.64 -1.99 11.58
CA ASP A 164 -2.70 -1.98 10.54
C ASP A 164 -2.20 -1.75 9.10
N PRO A 165 -2.29 -2.76 8.21
CA PRO A 165 -2.01 -2.57 6.80
C PRO A 165 -3.10 -1.71 6.14
N ILE A 166 -2.68 -0.66 5.44
CA ILE A 166 -3.54 0.22 4.65
C ILE A 166 -3.40 -0.16 3.18
N TYR A 167 -4.47 -0.64 2.56
CA TYR A 167 -4.48 -0.93 1.12
C TYR A 167 -4.29 0.34 0.29
N LEU A 168 -3.73 0.20 -0.92
CA LEU A 168 -3.39 1.32 -1.79
C LEU A 168 -4.57 2.29 -2.08
N PRO A 169 -5.82 1.83 -2.31
CA PRO A 169 -6.95 2.74 -2.48
C PRO A 169 -7.18 3.63 -1.25
N ALA A 170 -7.09 3.06 -0.05
CA ALA A 170 -7.29 3.79 1.21
C ALA A 170 -6.11 4.74 1.48
N PHE A 171 -4.90 4.34 1.13
CA PHE A 171 -3.69 5.16 1.26
C PHE A 171 -3.82 6.50 0.52
N ILE A 172 -4.44 6.51 -0.67
CA ILE A 172 -4.65 7.72 -1.48
C ILE A 172 -5.60 8.71 -0.80
N ILE A 173 -6.65 8.18 -0.15
CA ILE A 173 -7.63 9.00 0.56
C ILE A 173 -6.92 9.75 1.70
N VAL A 174 -6.13 9.05 2.49
CA VAL A 174 -5.47 9.57 3.70
C VAL A 174 -4.27 10.48 3.40
N TYR A 175 -3.44 10.18 2.40
CA TYR A 175 -2.10 10.79 2.28
C TYR A 175 -1.84 11.69 1.05
N ASP A 176 -2.69 11.74 0.04
CA ASP A 176 -2.46 12.65 -1.10
C ASP A 176 -3.07 14.05 -0.82
N ASN A 177 -2.47 15.13 -1.34
CA ASN A 177 -2.88 16.52 -1.08
C ASN A 177 -3.62 17.17 -2.26
N LYS A 178 -3.90 16.45 -3.36
CA LYS A 178 -4.55 17.00 -4.58
C LYS A 178 -5.84 16.24 -4.96
N ASP A 179 -7.00 16.87 -4.76
CA ASP A 179 -8.34 16.24 -4.87
C ASP A 179 -8.66 15.57 -6.23
N ASP A 180 -8.25 16.15 -7.36
CA ASP A 180 -8.59 15.58 -8.68
C ASP A 180 -7.68 14.44 -9.11
N ALA A 181 -6.44 14.43 -8.64
CA ALA A 181 -5.52 13.31 -8.88
C ALA A 181 -5.96 12.08 -8.07
N LYS A 182 -6.44 12.28 -6.84
CA LYS A 182 -6.94 11.20 -5.96
C LYS A 182 -7.99 10.34 -6.66
N PHE A 183 -9.02 10.98 -7.22
CA PHE A 183 -10.12 10.24 -7.85
C PHE A 183 -9.65 9.43 -9.06
N LYS A 184 -8.78 9.98 -9.90
CA LYS A 184 -8.28 9.26 -11.08
C LYS A 184 -7.48 8.02 -10.70
N ILE A 185 -6.71 8.10 -9.63
CA ILE A 185 -5.95 6.96 -9.12
C ILE A 185 -6.89 5.97 -8.43
N PHE A 186 -7.86 6.43 -7.65
CA PHE A 186 -8.89 5.56 -7.08
C PHE A 186 -9.66 4.82 -8.18
N ASP A 187 -10.11 5.51 -9.23
CA ASP A 187 -10.84 4.95 -10.36
C ASP A 187 -9.99 3.90 -11.12
N TYR A 188 -8.68 4.09 -11.19
CA TYR A 188 -7.74 3.09 -11.71
C TYR A 188 -7.79 1.78 -10.91
N PHE A 189 -7.74 1.87 -9.58
CA PHE A 189 -7.85 0.71 -8.69
C PHE A 189 -9.25 0.10 -8.73
N SER A 190 -10.29 0.94 -8.78
CA SER A 190 -11.70 0.56 -8.89
C SER A 190 -11.97 -0.33 -10.11
N LYS A 191 -11.51 0.10 -11.29
CA LYS A 191 -11.62 -0.68 -12.54
C LYS A 191 -10.87 -2.02 -12.51
N LYS A 192 -9.88 -2.15 -11.63
CA LYS A 192 -9.11 -3.38 -11.42
C LYS A 192 -9.63 -4.22 -10.25
N ARG A 193 -10.70 -3.76 -9.60
CA ARG A 193 -11.35 -4.38 -8.45
C ARG A 193 -10.38 -4.65 -7.30
N VAL A 194 -9.58 -3.64 -6.94
CA VAL A 194 -8.58 -3.72 -5.85
C VAL A 194 -9.19 -3.20 -4.55
N ASN A 195 -9.40 -4.09 -3.57
CA ASN A 195 -9.81 -3.86 -2.17
C ASN A 195 -10.31 -2.43 -1.83
N PRO A 196 -11.58 -2.10 -2.16
CA PRO A 196 -12.13 -0.76 -2.01
C PRO A 196 -12.61 -0.45 -0.59
N GLU A 197 -12.93 -1.49 0.19
CA GLU A 197 -13.63 -1.42 1.48
C GLU A 197 -13.09 -0.30 2.37
N LYS A 198 -11.83 -0.43 2.83
CA LYS A 198 -11.19 0.54 3.72
C LYS A 198 -11.17 1.96 3.14
N ALA A 199 -11.10 2.12 1.82
CA ALA A 199 -11.10 3.44 1.19
C ALA A 199 -12.49 4.10 1.29
N LEU A 200 -13.55 3.34 1.01
CA LEU A 200 -14.92 3.82 1.15
C LEU A 200 -15.26 4.08 2.62
N SER A 201 -14.87 3.17 3.52
CA SER A 201 -15.05 3.33 4.96
C SER A 201 -14.32 4.57 5.48
N TYR A 202 -13.11 4.88 5.03
CA TYR A 202 -12.42 6.13 5.41
C TYR A 202 -13.12 7.39 4.87
N ILE A 203 -13.57 7.41 3.62
CA ILE A 203 -14.34 8.54 3.08
C ILE A 203 -15.59 8.79 3.95
N ILE A 204 -16.29 7.72 4.32
CA ILE A 204 -17.48 7.82 5.16
C ILE A 204 -17.08 8.25 6.57
N PHE A 205 -16.27 7.50 7.29
CA PHE A 205 -16.11 7.68 8.73
C PHE A 205 -15.11 8.75 9.15
N LEU A 206 -14.17 9.14 8.28
CA LEU A 206 -13.19 10.19 8.57
C LEU A 206 -13.54 11.55 7.97
N ASP A 207 -14.33 11.59 6.88
CA ASP A 207 -14.68 12.86 6.23
C ASP A 207 -16.18 13.17 6.38
N MET A 208 -17.05 12.41 5.72
CA MET A 208 -18.49 12.75 5.62
C MET A 208 -19.27 12.50 6.92
N GLY A 209 -18.85 11.48 7.66
CA GLY A 209 -19.66 10.80 8.66
C GLY A 209 -19.37 11.23 10.09
N ILE A 210 -18.40 12.11 10.34
CA ILE A 210 -18.06 12.54 11.71
C ILE A 210 -19.29 13.13 12.40
N LYS A 211 -19.88 14.17 11.81
CA LYS A 211 -21.09 14.83 12.36
C LYS A 211 -22.33 13.94 12.28
N VAL A 212 -22.47 13.16 11.20
CA VAL A 212 -23.57 12.18 11.06
C VAL A 212 -23.56 11.19 12.22
N ASN A 213 -22.40 10.60 12.51
CA ASN A 213 -22.21 9.62 13.58
C ASN A 213 -22.39 10.26 14.97
N GLU A 214 -21.99 11.51 15.15
CA GLU A 214 -22.25 12.26 16.39
C GLU A 214 -23.75 12.40 16.66
N TYR A 215 -24.52 12.90 15.70
CA TYR A 215 -25.98 13.03 15.86
C TYR A 215 -26.66 11.68 16.00
N PHE A 216 -26.20 10.68 15.25
CA PHE A 216 -26.73 9.31 15.33
C PHE A 216 -26.52 8.70 16.72
N LYS A 217 -25.30 8.75 17.26
CA LYS A 217 -24.97 8.23 18.62
C LYS A 217 -25.76 8.92 19.72
N ASN A 218 -26.02 10.22 19.57
CA ASN A 218 -26.80 11.00 20.53
C ASN A 218 -28.32 10.83 20.33
N LYS A 219 -28.76 10.06 19.33
CA LYS A 219 -30.16 9.87 18.93
C LYS A 219 -30.87 11.19 18.57
N GLU A 220 -30.12 12.15 18.03
CA GLU A 220 -30.60 13.48 17.64
C GLU A 220 -31.01 13.50 16.15
N PHE A 221 -31.97 12.65 15.77
CA PHE A 221 -32.34 12.44 14.36
C PHE A 221 -32.87 13.69 13.67
N ASP A 222 -33.60 14.56 14.38
CA ASP A 222 -34.06 15.82 13.80
C ASP A 222 -32.88 16.71 13.40
N LYS A 223 -31.85 16.83 14.27
CA LYS A 223 -30.63 17.58 13.96
C LYS A 223 -29.83 16.93 12.83
N LEU A 224 -29.76 15.60 12.80
CA LEU A 224 -29.15 14.88 11.70
C LEU A 224 -29.84 15.21 10.37
N TYR A 225 -31.17 15.15 10.34
CA TYR A 225 -31.95 15.39 9.12
C TYR A 225 -31.96 16.85 8.67
N ASP A 226 -31.71 17.78 9.58
CA ASP A 226 -31.45 19.17 9.22
C ASP A 226 -30.02 19.34 8.70
N TYR A 227 -29.03 18.75 9.36
CA TYR A 227 -27.62 18.80 8.95
C TYR A 227 -27.37 18.25 7.54
N ILE A 228 -27.97 17.11 7.17
CA ILE A 228 -27.77 16.53 5.83
C ILE A 228 -28.34 17.39 4.69
N LYS A 229 -29.13 18.43 5.00
CA LYS A 229 -29.64 19.40 4.02
C LYS A 229 -28.76 20.66 3.95
N GLU A 230 -27.79 20.81 4.86
CA GLU A 230 -26.90 21.96 4.88
C GLU A 230 -25.85 21.87 3.77
N ASP A 231 -25.44 23.04 3.27
CA ASP A 231 -24.41 23.15 2.23
C ASP A 231 -23.09 22.46 2.64
N GLU A 232 -22.76 22.45 3.94
CA GLU A 232 -21.56 21.79 4.45
C GLU A 232 -21.57 20.29 4.10
N TYR A 233 -22.66 19.58 4.43
CA TYR A 233 -22.79 18.15 4.14
C TYR A 233 -22.90 17.91 2.63
N LEU A 234 -23.73 18.68 1.93
CA LEU A 234 -23.95 18.52 0.50
C LEU A 234 -22.65 18.70 -0.31
N ASN A 235 -21.81 19.67 0.06
CA ASN A 235 -20.50 19.87 -0.59
C ASN A 235 -19.56 18.67 -0.38
N LEU A 236 -19.52 18.08 0.82
CA LEU A 236 -18.74 16.87 1.09
C LEU A 236 -19.29 15.67 0.31
N ARG A 237 -20.60 15.49 0.35
CA ARG A 237 -21.31 14.42 -0.36
C ARG A 237 -21.05 14.48 -1.86
N ASP A 238 -21.17 15.65 -2.48
CA ASP A 238 -20.93 15.83 -3.92
C ASP A 238 -19.44 15.66 -4.29
N LYS A 239 -18.52 16.10 -3.41
CA LYS A 239 -17.08 15.85 -3.59
C LYS A 239 -16.76 14.35 -3.69
N TYR A 240 -17.38 13.54 -2.85
CA TYR A 240 -17.08 12.11 -2.74
C TYR A 240 -18.00 11.19 -3.55
N GLU A 241 -19.13 11.68 -4.04
CA GLU A 241 -20.10 10.91 -4.82
C GLU A 241 -19.44 10.09 -5.95
N LYS A 242 -18.51 10.71 -6.68
CA LYS A 242 -17.78 10.07 -7.79
C LYS A 242 -17.04 8.79 -7.37
N TYR A 243 -16.54 8.71 -6.13
CA TYR A 243 -15.85 7.54 -5.60
C TYR A 243 -16.81 6.37 -5.40
N PHE A 244 -17.96 6.63 -4.77
CA PHE A 244 -19.01 5.62 -4.59
C PHE A 244 -19.58 5.14 -5.92
N ILE A 245 -19.82 6.06 -6.87
CA ILE A 245 -20.26 5.71 -8.21
C ILE A 245 -19.25 4.80 -8.90
N SER A 246 -17.96 5.19 -8.92
CA SER A 246 -16.91 4.37 -9.52
C SER A 246 -16.82 3.00 -8.86
N ALA A 247 -16.86 2.94 -7.52
CA ALA A 247 -16.78 1.68 -6.80
C ALA A 247 -17.98 0.78 -7.11
N PHE A 248 -19.20 1.20 -6.79
CA PHE A 248 -20.37 0.34 -6.93
C PHE A 248 -20.66 -0.03 -8.39
N SER A 249 -20.11 0.69 -9.38
CA SER A 249 -20.21 0.31 -10.80
C SER A 249 -19.20 -0.76 -11.24
N ASN A 250 -18.06 -0.90 -10.56
CA ASN A 250 -17.00 -1.83 -10.96
C ASN A 250 -16.92 -3.07 -10.06
N TYR A 251 -17.27 -2.95 -8.79
CA TYR A 251 -17.22 -4.04 -7.83
C TYR A 251 -18.51 -4.84 -7.77
N LYS A 252 -18.42 -6.04 -7.20
CA LYS A 252 -19.53 -6.90 -6.79
C LYS A 252 -19.57 -6.97 -5.27
N ILE A 253 -20.73 -7.33 -4.72
CA ILE A 253 -20.88 -7.50 -3.27
C ILE A 253 -19.86 -8.50 -2.67
N ASP A 254 -19.49 -9.56 -3.39
CA ASP A 254 -18.51 -10.56 -2.95
C ASP A 254 -17.07 -10.03 -2.88
N ASP A 255 -16.80 -8.84 -3.44
CA ASP A 255 -15.52 -8.16 -3.26
C ASP A 255 -15.42 -7.46 -1.90
N PHE A 256 -16.50 -7.47 -1.11
CA PHE A 256 -16.58 -6.84 0.19
C PHE A 256 -16.76 -7.87 1.31
N LYS A 257 -16.07 -7.65 2.43
CA LYS A 257 -16.46 -8.21 3.72
C LYS A 257 -17.86 -7.75 4.06
N PHE A 258 -18.67 -8.68 4.56
CA PHE A 258 -20.08 -8.44 4.84
C PHE A 258 -20.31 -7.28 5.82
N ASP A 259 -19.55 -7.23 6.92
CA ASP A 259 -19.73 -6.20 7.94
C ASP A 259 -19.38 -4.80 7.39
N GLU A 260 -18.30 -4.69 6.61
CA GLU A 260 -17.88 -3.42 6.00
C GLU A 260 -18.91 -2.91 4.98
N ILE A 261 -19.41 -3.78 4.09
CA ILE A 261 -20.44 -3.33 3.13
C ILE A 261 -21.76 -3.01 3.84
N LEU A 262 -22.11 -3.73 4.90
CA LEU A 262 -23.31 -3.44 5.68
C LEU A 262 -23.23 -2.05 6.32
N ASP A 263 -22.11 -1.71 6.96
CA ASP A 263 -21.87 -0.40 7.57
C ASP A 263 -21.96 0.74 6.54
N ILE A 264 -21.35 0.54 5.36
CA ILE A 264 -21.42 1.50 4.25
C ILE A 264 -22.87 1.71 3.79
N ILE A 265 -23.66 0.64 3.63
CA ILE A 265 -25.05 0.76 3.18
C ILE A 265 -25.92 1.41 4.28
N ILE A 266 -25.72 1.03 5.55
CA ILE A 266 -26.41 1.65 6.70
C ILE A 266 -26.18 3.15 6.74
N PHE A 267 -24.98 3.63 6.44
CA PHE A 267 -24.69 5.07 6.36
C PHE A 267 -25.59 5.75 5.32
N PHE A 268 -25.68 5.20 4.10
CA PHE A 268 -26.51 5.80 3.04
C PHE A 268 -28.01 5.72 3.35
N VAL A 269 -28.45 4.65 3.99
CA VAL A 269 -29.82 4.50 4.47
C VAL A 269 -30.16 5.56 5.53
N THR A 270 -29.27 5.74 6.51
CA THR A 270 -29.40 6.73 7.59
C THR A 270 -29.45 8.16 7.04
N THR A 271 -28.61 8.46 6.05
CA THR A 271 -28.50 9.78 5.42
C THR A 271 -29.52 10.00 4.28
N LYS A 272 -30.32 8.97 3.95
CA LYS A 272 -31.34 9.01 2.88
C LYS A 272 -30.76 9.42 1.51
N ASP A 273 -29.56 8.95 1.16
CA ASP A 273 -28.97 9.24 -0.16
C ASP A 273 -29.59 8.36 -1.25
N GLU A 274 -30.74 8.78 -1.77
CA GLU A 274 -31.53 8.03 -2.77
C GLU A 274 -30.69 7.63 -3.99
N LYS A 275 -29.82 8.53 -4.48
CA LYS A 275 -29.02 8.27 -5.68
C LYS A 275 -28.00 7.16 -5.49
N ILE A 276 -27.30 7.12 -4.35
CA ILE A 276 -26.35 6.04 -4.06
C ILE A 276 -27.10 4.74 -3.75
N LEU A 277 -28.24 4.81 -3.05
CA LEU A 277 -29.05 3.63 -2.76
C LEU A 277 -29.61 2.99 -4.03
N GLU A 278 -30.15 3.78 -4.97
CA GLU A 278 -30.56 3.29 -6.29
C GLU A 278 -29.43 2.58 -7.04
N LEU A 279 -28.21 3.12 -6.97
CA LEU A 279 -27.03 2.50 -7.57
C LEU A 279 -26.70 1.14 -6.91
N LEU A 280 -26.74 1.08 -5.58
CA LEU A 280 -26.53 -0.16 -4.82
C LEU A 280 -27.57 -1.23 -5.15
N PHE A 281 -28.85 -0.86 -5.25
CA PHE A 281 -29.91 -1.78 -5.70
C PHE A 281 -29.65 -2.27 -7.12
N LYS A 282 -29.42 -1.34 -8.06
CA LYS A 282 -29.22 -1.64 -9.47
C LYS A 282 -28.05 -2.60 -9.69
N ASN A 283 -26.97 -2.45 -8.91
CA ASN A 283 -25.76 -3.25 -9.05
C ASN A 283 -25.74 -4.47 -8.13
N GLY A 284 -26.85 -4.79 -7.45
CA GLY A 284 -27.04 -6.03 -6.70
C GLY A 284 -26.34 -6.06 -5.33
N PHE A 285 -26.00 -4.90 -4.76
CA PHE A 285 -25.42 -4.80 -3.42
C PHE A 285 -26.46 -4.99 -2.32
N ILE A 286 -27.73 -4.76 -2.60
CA ILE A 286 -28.82 -4.95 -1.63
C ILE A 286 -29.53 -6.27 -1.92
N ASN A 287 -29.00 -7.36 -1.36
CA ASN A 287 -29.58 -8.70 -1.40
C ASN A 287 -30.31 -9.04 -0.10
N ASP A 288 -30.95 -10.21 -0.01
CA ASP A 288 -31.74 -10.60 1.16
C ASP A 288 -30.92 -10.62 2.47
N LYS A 289 -29.64 -11.00 2.41
CA LYS A 289 -28.76 -11.00 3.58
C LYS A 289 -28.51 -9.57 4.09
N ILE A 290 -28.25 -8.62 3.19
CA ILE A 290 -28.10 -7.20 3.53
C ILE A 290 -29.41 -6.63 4.05
N LYS A 291 -30.55 -7.04 3.47
CA LYS A 291 -31.86 -6.60 3.94
C LYS A 291 -32.12 -7.01 5.39
N ILE A 292 -31.79 -8.26 5.72
CA ILE A 292 -31.87 -8.78 7.10
C ILE A 292 -30.95 -7.98 8.01
N GLY A 293 -29.68 -7.77 7.63
CA GLY A 293 -28.72 -7.01 8.44
C GLY A 293 -29.17 -5.58 8.73
N ILE A 294 -29.73 -4.88 7.74
CA ILE A 294 -30.29 -3.54 7.93
C ILE A 294 -31.49 -3.57 8.88
N LYS A 295 -32.39 -4.55 8.72
CA LYS A 295 -33.54 -4.69 9.62
C LYS A 295 -33.10 -4.93 11.06
N GLU A 296 -32.14 -5.84 11.28
CA GLU A 296 -31.58 -6.12 12.60
C GLU A 296 -30.95 -4.87 13.22
N PHE A 297 -30.19 -4.10 12.45
CA PHE A 297 -29.62 -2.83 12.90
C PHE A 297 -30.72 -1.83 13.32
N CYS A 298 -31.77 -1.68 12.50
CA CYS A 298 -32.87 -0.77 12.81
C CYS A 298 -33.64 -1.18 14.06
N ASP A 299 -33.91 -2.47 14.22
CA ASP A 299 -34.58 -3.01 15.40
C ASP A 299 -33.74 -2.77 16.67
N GLN A 300 -32.42 -2.96 16.59
CA GLN A 300 -31.49 -2.69 17.70
C GLN A 300 -31.47 -1.20 18.09
N GLU A 301 -31.42 -0.31 17.10
CA GLU A 301 -31.32 1.13 17.32
C GLU A 301 -32.69 1.81 17.57
N ASN A 302 -33.78 1.05 17.49
CA ASN A 302 -35.17 1.56 17.50
C ASN A 302 -35.41 2.62 16.41
N LEU A 303 -34.84 2.41 15.23
CA LEU A 303 -35.00 3.26 14.08
C LEU A 303 -36.24 2.85 13.29
N ASN A 304 -37.19 3.76 13.18
CA ASN A 304 -38.23 3.65 12.17
C ASN A 304 -37.75 4.35 10.90
N LEU A 305 -37.04 3.63 10.03
CA LEU A 305 -36.61 4.17 8.74
C LEU A 305 -37.77 4.43 7.77
N GLY A 306 -39.01 4.13 8.15
CA GLY A 306 -40.18 4.21 7.28
C GLY A 306 -40.09 3.19 6.14
N GLU A 307 -41.22 2.98 5.45
CA GLU A 307 -41.33 2.12 4.27
C GLU A 307 -40.57 2.67 3.04
N TYR A 308 -39.40 3.29 3.22
CA TYR A 308 -38.71 4.07 2.19
C TYR A 308 -38.26 3.25 0.98
N TYR A 309 -38.36 1.92 1.03
CA TYR A 309 -37.95 1.06 -0.08
C TYR A 309 -38.90 -0.11 -0.38
N GLY A 310 -40.08 -0.19 0.25
CA GLY A 310 -41.03 -1.29 0.03
C GLY A 310 -40.41 -2.68 0.30
N TRP A 311 -39.81 -2.85 1.47
CA TRP A 311 -39.17 -4.09 1.92
C TRP A 311 -40.16 -4.99 2.66
#